data_AF-A0A165K070-F1
#
_entry.id   AF-A0A165K070-F1
#
_cell.length_a   1.000
_cell.length_b   1.000
_cell.length_c   1.000
_cell.angle_alpha   90.00
_cell.angle_beta   90.00
_cell.angle_gamma   90.00
#
_symmetry.space_group_name_H-M   'P 1'
#
loop_
_entity.id
_entity.type
_entity.pdbx_description
1 polymer ?
#
loop_
_entity_poly.entity_id
_entity_poly.type
_entity_poly.pdbx_seq_one_letter_code
_entity_poly.pdbx_strand_id
1 'polypeptide(L)'
;MFSQPSQGSANPSASFPALWNYVEPALNHILRSSHNGGSKAPSIAVDYYSAIHTATYNFLSAQGDAAVSNHSQRLNNGRDGAEKERFLASGCDLYEQLDRFFAEVAREILANAPQDDANLLHYYVPSYQRFQSGVLSIARLLNYINRHYVKRAVDEDRGWMRLGDIVDVVAASAASARDASDMTIRQKIAEKFRERRAEELRKWGYTDGAESLAQAEARAEAASSPDRIIPVSSLGMRRWRTDFLEPLLATPPALKGKGKRRGAAPDAPHKKNALPKSRLARAVRDITADTADPGTLNERRQLALVVYDSLADVGVRIDHPLRKKLAKFIGTPSADAPSVG
;
A
#
# COMPACT_ATOMS: atom_id res chain seq x y z
N MET A 1 18.06 21.56 6.53
CA MET A 1 17.06 21.71 5.45
C MET A 1 17.77 21.36 4.16
N PHE A 2 17.26 20.41 3.38
CA PHE A 2 17.91 20.00 2.12
C PHE A 2 17.58 21.02 1.03
N SER A 3 18.62 21.62 0.44
CA SER A 3 18.52 22.64 -0.61
C SER A 3 18.69 22.03 -1.99
N GLN A 4 18.20 22.74 -3.01
CA GLN A 4 18.26 22.32 -4.40
C GLN A 4 19.71 22.03 -4.83
N PRO A 5 19.99 20.90 -5.51
CA PRO A 5 21.31 20.67 -6.10
C PRO A 5 21.60 21.72 -7.18
N SER A 6 22.85 22.18 -7.28
CA SER A 6 23.29 23.12 -8.33
C SER A 6 23.01 22.51 -9.70
N GLN A 7 22.00 23.02 -10.41
CA GLN A 7 21.66 22.54 -11.74
C GLN A 7 22.19 23.51 -12.79
N GLY A 8 22.95 22.97 -13.74
CA GLY A 8 23.12 23.62 -15.05
C GLY A 8 21.76 23.85 -15.71
N SER A 9 21.71 24.71 -16.73
CA SER A 9 20.53 25.29 -17.39
C SER A 9 19.45 24.35 -17.98
N ALA A 10 19.45 23.05 -17.67
CA ALA A 10 18.49 22.09 -18.19
C ALA A 10 17.12 22.22 -17.50
N ASN A 11 16.06 22.34 -18.30
CA ASN A 11 14.68 22.34 -17.81
C ASN A 11 14.30 20.93 -17.28
N PRO A 12 13.98 20.76 -15.98
CA PRO A 12 13.65 19.46 -15.40
C PRO A 12 12.38 18.84 -16.00
N SER A 13 11.52 19.62 -16.65
CA SER A 13 10.26 19.15 -17.23
C SER A 13 10.40 18.65 -18.67
N ALA A 14 11.59 18.78 -19.27
CA ALA A 14 11.81 18.51 -20.69
C ALA A 14 11.72 17.01 -21.06
N SER A 15 12.03 16.12 -20.13
CA SER A 15 11.97 14.67 -20.34
C SER A 15 11.83 13.94 -19.01
N PHE A 16 11.40 12.67 -19.07
CA PHE A 16 11.26 11.84 -17.88
C PHE A 16 12.59 11.68 -17.12
N PRO A 17 13.73 11.35 -17.77
CA PRO A 17 15.00 11.25 -17.07
C PRO A 17 15.45 12.56 -16.40
N ALA A 18 15.20 13.72 -17.05
CA ALA A 18 15.52 15.01 -16.47
C ALA A 18 14.68 15.29 -15.21
N LEU A 19 13.38 14.98 -15.25
CA LEU A 19 12.48 15.14 -14.11
C LEU A 19 12.90 14.21 -12.97
N TRP A 20 13.13 12.93 -13.25
CA TRP A 20 13.49 11.96 -12.22
C TRP A 20 14.80 12.33 -11.54
N ASN A 21 15.84 12.67 -12.30
CA ASN A 21 17.13 13.12 -11.75
C ASN A 21 17.00 14.38 -10.89
N TYR A 22 16.00 15.22 -11.17
CA TYR A 22 15.69 16.39 -10.35
C TYR A 22 14.93 16.02 -9.07
N VAL A 23 13.95 15.13 -9.14
CA VAL A 23 13.06 14.82 -8.00
C VAL A 23 13.69 13.81 -7.04
N GLU A 24 14.40 12.80 -7.55
CA GLU A 24 14.94 11.68 -6.79
C GLU A 24 15.79 12.09 -5.58
N PRO A 25 16.70 13.08 -5.66
CA PRO A 25 17.46 13.52 -4.48
C PRO A 25 16.59 13.98 -3.31
N ALA A 26 15.45 14.62 -3.60
CA ALA A 26 14.49 15.02 -2.57
C ALA A 26 13.79 13.81 -1.95
N LEU A 27 13.41 12.82 -2.77
CA LEU A 27 12.80 11.58 -2.28
C LEU A 27 13.77 10.77 -1.42
N ASN A 28 15.05 10.73 -1.83
CA ASN A 28 16.14 10.14 -1.07
C ASN A 28 16.29 10.79 0.30
N HIS A 29 16.32 12.12 0.34
CA HIS A 29 16.37 12.85 1.61
C HIS A 29 15.14 12.55 2.49
N ILE A 30 13.95 12.43 1.91
CA ILE A 30 12.72 12.15 2.66
C ILE A 30 12.70 10.73 3.25
N LEU A 31 13.14 9.71 2.51
CA LEU A 31 13.01 8.31 2.95
C LEU A 31 14.29 7.68 3.52
N ARG A 32 15.47 8.12 3.09
CA ARG A 32 16.75 7.48 3.43
C ARG A 32 17.56 8.27 4.47
N SER A 33 17.23 9.53 4.75
CA SER A 33 17.97 10.29 5.75
C SER A 33 17.69 9.79 7.18
N SER A 34 18.76 9.58 7.95
CA SER A 34 18.67 9.33 9.39
C SER A 34 18.18 10.60 10.08
N HIS A 35 16.95 10.60 10.57
CA HIS A 35 16.42 11.68 11.40
C HIS A 35 15.83 11.10 12.70
N ASN A 36 16.12 11.77 13.81
CA ASN A 36 15.77 11.31 15.16
C ASN A 36 14.26 11.43 15.49
N GLY A 37 13.47 12.08 14.62
CA GLY A 37 12.01 12.20 14.79
C GLY A 37 11.25 11.08 14.08
N GLY A 38 10.79 10.06 14.81
CA GLY A 38 10.06 8.92 14.22
C GLY A 38 8.70 9.29 13.59
N SER A 39 8.08 10.40 13.98
CA SER A 39 6.72 10.77 13.55
C SER A 39 6.64 11.79 12.41
N LYS A 40 7.77 12.36 11.96
CA LYS A 40 7.79 13.36 10.89
C LYS A 40 8.90 13.08 9.90
N ALA A 41 8.56 13.09 8.63
CA ALA A 41 9.54 12.99 7.56
C ALA A 41 10.51 14.18 7.57
N PRO A 42 11.78 13.98 7.18
CA PRO A 42 12.71 15.06 6.92
C PRO A 42 12.12 16.10 5.95
N SER A 43 12.23 17.38 6.29
CA SER A 43 11.74 18.47 5.45
C SER A 43 12.75 18.87 4.37
N ILE A 44 12.25 19.17 3.18
CA ILE A 44 13.00 19.81 2.08
C ILE A 44 12.77 21.33 2.10
N ALA A 45 13.66 22.09 1.44
CA ALA A 45 13.49 23.53 1.30
C ALA A 45 12.16 23.88 0.59
N VAL A 46 11.48 24.95 1.03
CA VAL A 46 10.16 25.36 0.49
C VAL A 46 10.26 25.70 -1.00
N ASP A 47 11.33 26.38 -1.41
CA ASP A 47 11.59 26.72 -2.81
C ASP A 47 11.76 25.44 -3.65
N TYR A 48 12.46 24.45 -3.10
CA TYR A 48 12.67 23.18 -3.78
C TYR A 48 11.40 22.33 -3.85
N TYR A 49 10.59 22.32 -2.79
CA TYR A 49 9.26 21.72 -2.78
C TYR A 49 8.38 22.30 -3.92
N SER A 50 8.34 23.63 -4.02
CA SER A 50 7.54 24.35 -5.01
C SER A 50 8.07 24.12 -6.43
N ALA A 51 9.39 24.06 -6.60
CA ALA A 51 10.02 23.78 -7.88
C ALA A 51 9.77 22.34 -8.35
N ILE A 52 9.82 21.34 -7.46
CA ILE A 52 9.44 19.95 -7.79
C ILE A 52 7.97 19.87 -8.20
N HIS A 53 7.08 20.52 -7.47
CA HIS A 53 5.66 20.54 -7.81
C HIS A 53 5.43 21.14 -9.21
N THR A 54 6.09 22.27 -9.50
CA THR A 54 6.01 22.94 -10.81
C THR A 54 6.60 22.10 -11.94
N ALA A 55 7.76 21.46 -11.72
CA ALA A 55 8.39 20.59 -12.70
C ALA A 55 7.52 19.37 -13.02
N THR A 56 6.93 18.74 -11.99
CA THR A 56 6.01 17.62 -12.15
C THR A 56 4.74 18.03 -12.89
N TYR A 57 4.17 19.18 -12.54
CA TYR A 57 3.02 19.77 -13.23
C TYR A 57 3.30 20.00 -14.72
N ASN A 58 4.41 20.67 -15.04
CA ASN A 58 4.79 21.02 -16.41
C ASN A 58 5.04 19.76 -17.23
N PHE A 59 5.74 18.77 -16.68
CA PHE A 59 6.00 17.50 -17.35
C PHE A 59 4.71 16.76 -17.70
N LEU A 60 3.77 16.63 -16.74
CA LEU A 60 2.51 15.93 -16.97
C LEU A 60 1.57 16.69 -17.92
N SER A 61 1.59 18.03 -17.86
CA SER A 61 0.77 18.88 -18.74
C SER A 61 1.30 18.90 -20.18
N ALA A 62 2.61 19.02 -20.37
CA ALA A 62 3.24 19.01 -21.69
C ALA A 62 3.02 17.69 -22.44
N GLN A 63 2.96 16.55 -21.73
CA GLN A 63 2.61 15.27 -22.32
C GLN A 63 1.13 15.16 -22.69
N GLY A 64 0.24 15.84 -21.94
CA GLY A 64 -1.17 15.94 -22.29
C GLY A 64 -1.40 16.77 -23.56
N ASP A 65 -0.77 17.94 -23.67
CA ASP A 65 -0.96 18.87 -24.79
C ASP A 65 -0.34 18.37 -26.10
N ALA A 66 0.77 17.63 -26.04
CA ALA A 66 1.34 16.95 -27.20
C ALA A 66 0.40 15.87 -27.79
N ALA A 67 -0.51 15.33 -26.97
CA ALA A 67 -1.54 14.40 -27.43
C ALA A 67 -2.76 15.14 -28.02
N VAL A 68 -3.15 16.29 -27.47
CA VAL A 68 -4.32 17.07 -27.93
C VAL A 68 -4.03 17.87 -29.22
N SER A 69 -2.82 18.41 -29.39
CA SER A 69 -2.44 19.18 -30.58
C SER A 69 -2.39 18.36 -31.89
N ASN A 70 -2.33 17.03 -31.79
CA ASN A 70 -2.45 16.12 -32.95
C ASN A 70 -3.90 15.74 -33.30
N HIS A 71 -4.88 16.13 -32.47
CA HIS A 71 -6.29 15.77 -32.65
C HIS A 71 -6.98 16.54 -33.79
N SER A 72 -6.48 17.73 -34.16
CA SER A 72 -7.10 18.58 -35.20
C SER A 72 -6.75 18.18 -36.64
N GLN A 73 -5.89 17.18 -36.86
CA GLN A 73 -5.41 16.81 -38.20
C GLN A 73 -5.82 15.42 -38.70
N ARG A 74 -6.56 14.60 -37.93
CA ARG A 74 -6.71 13.16 -38.23
C ARG A 74 -8.10 12.54 -38.05
N LEU A 75 -9.17 13.25 -38.39
CA LEU A 75 -10.52 12.69 -38.43
C LEU A 75 -10.79 11.63 -39.53
N ASN A 76 -9.78 10.95 -40.11
CA ASN A 76 -10.04 10.10 -41.29
C ASN A 76 -9.44 8.70 -41.40
N ASN A 77 -8.64 8.18 -40.45
CA ASN A 77 -8.12 6.81 -40.58
C ASN A 77 -8.11 6.05 -39.25
N GLY A 78 -8.86 4.93 -39.17
CA GLY A 78 -9.03 4.06 -38.01
C GLY A 78 -7.74 3.45 -37.43
N ARG A 79 -7.01 4.23 -36.64
CA ARG A 79 -5.84 3.83 -35.83
C ARG A 79 -6.04 4.23 -34.35
N ASP A 80 -7.23 3.98 -33.79
CA ASP A 80 -7.61 4.35 -32.41
C ASP A 80 -6.77 3.72 -31.29
N GLY A 81 -5.94 2.70 -31.58
CA GLY A 81 -5.14 2.00 -30.56
C GLY A 81 -3.87 2.73 -30.11
N ALA A 82 -3.14 3.35 -31.04
CA ALA A 82 -1.80 3.88 -30.76
C ALA A 82 -1.80 5.28 -30.12
N GLU A 83 -2.86 6.06 -30.35
CA GLU A 83 -3.03 7.39 -29.74
C GLU A 83 -3.54 7.29 -28.29
N LYS A 84 -4.39 6.28 -28.00
CA LYS A 84 -4.78 5.92 -26.63
C LYS A 84 -3.57 5.48 -25.81
N GLU A 85 -2.65 4.69 -26.37
CA GLU A 85 -1.39 4.28 -25.70
C GLU A 85 -0.48 5.45 -25.32
N ARG A 86 -0.30 6.46 -26.20
CA ARG A 86 0.51 7.65 -25.86
C ARG A 86 -0.16 8.56 -24.83
N PHE A 87 -1.49 8.65 -24.86
CA PHE A 87 -2.26 9.35 -23.83
C PHE A 87 -2.23 8.62 -22.47
N LEU A 88 -2.19 7.29 -22.48
CA LEU A 88 -2.00 6.44 -21.29
C LEU A 88 -0.61 6.58 -20.65
N ALA A 89 0.42 6.91 -21.44
CA ALA A 89 1.78 7.06 -20.97
C ALA A 89 1.98 8.31 -20.06
N SER A 90 1.14 9.34 -20.19
CA SER A 90 1.27 10.58 -19.39
C SER A 90 1.12 10.28 -17.90
N GLY A 91 2.26 10.28 -17.19
CA GLY A 91 2.39 9.98 -15.77
C GLY A 91 2.58 8.51 -15.41
N CYS A 92 2.48 7.59 -16.39
CA CYS A 92 2.72 6.17 -16.15
C CYS A 92 4.19 5.91 -15.77
N ASP A 93 5.14 6.47 -16.53
CA ASP A 93 6.58 6.30 -16.27
C ASP A 93 6.97 6.77 -14.86
N LEU A 94 6.43 7.92 -14.43
CA LEU A 94 6.70 8.48 -13.10
C LEU A 94 6.06 7.64 -11.99
N TYR A 95 4.84 7.16 -12.20
CA TYR A 95 4.16 6.26 -11.25
C TYR A 95 4.91 4.94 -11.10
N GLU A 96 5.31 4.30 -12.20
CA GLU A 96 6.09 3.06 -12.18
C GLU A 96 7.48 3.23 -11.57
N GLN A 97 8.13 4.37 -11.84
CA GLN A 97 9.43 4.66 -11.23
C GLN A 97 9.29 4.88 -9.72
N LEU A 98 8.23 5.54 -9.25
CA LEU A 98 7.93 5.64 -7.82
C LEU A 98 7.67 4.27 -7.19
N ASP A 99 6.94 3.41 -7.89
CA ASP A 99 6.67 2.03 -7.45
C ASP A 99 7.98 1.23 -7.26
N ARG A 100 8.90 1.32 -8.24
CA ARG A 100 10.24 0.71 -8.14
C ARG A 100 11.06 1.31 -6.99
N PHE A 101 11.05 2.63 -6.86
CA PHE A 101 11.77 3.35 -5.82
C PHE A 101 11.30 2.95 -4.41
N PHE A 102 9.98 2.87 -4.15
CA PHE A 102 9.47 2.41 -2.87
C PHE A 102 9.83 0.94 -2.59
N ALA A 103 9.81 0.08 -3.61
CA ALA A 103 10.22 -1.31 -3.48
C ALA A 103 11.71 -1.43 -3.10
N GLU A 104 12.59 -0.65 -3.72
CA GLU A 104 14.02 -0.61 -3.40
C GLU A 104 14.27 -0.16 -1.96
N VAL A 105 13.63 0.95 -1.53
CA VAL A 105 13.74 1.43 -0.16
C VAL A 105 13.24 0.38 0.84
N ALA A 106 12.10 -0.27 0.58
CA ALA A 106 11.58 -1.32 1.45
C ALA A 106 12.54 -2.52 1.56
N ARG A 107 13.14 -2.95 0.44
CA ARG A 107 14.16 -4.01 0.41
C ARG A 107 15.44 -3.63 1.14
N GLU A 108 15.90 -2.39 1.01
CA GLU A 108 17.05 -1.87 1.76
C GLU A 108 16.79 -1.89 3.27
N ILE A 109 15.59 -1.49 3.71
CA ILE A 109 15.21 -1.55 5.12
C ILE A 109 15.14 -3.01 5.59
N LEU A 110 14.61 -3.94 4.78
CA LEU A 110 14.59 -5.36 5.15
C LEU A 110 16.00 -5.94 5.26
N ALA A 111 16.90 -5.59 4.34
CA ALA A 111 18.29 -6.06 4.35
C ALA A 111 19.05 -5.62 5.61
N ASN A 112 18.68 -4.48 6.19
CA ASN A 112 19.23 -3.94 7.43
C ASN A 112 18.51 -4.43 8.69
N ALA A 113 17.46 -5.25 8.56
CA ALA A 113 16.79 -5.81 9.73
C ALA A 113 17.77 -6.70 10.51
N PRO A 114 17.70 -6.71 11.87
CA PRO A 114 18.49 -7.63 12.69
C PRO A 114 18.23 -9.08 12.25
N GLN A 115 19.06 -10.04 12.64
CA GLN A 115 18.79 -11.47 12.36
C GLN A 115 18.05 -12.16 13.51
N ASP A 116 18.21 -11.66 14.73
CA ASP A 116 17.53 -12.16 15.92
C ASP A 116 16.08 -11.65 16.01
N ASP A 117 15.23 -12.44 16.68
CA ASP A 117 13.81 -12.10 16.83
C ASP A 117 13.57 -11.09 17.97
N ALA A 118 14.49 -11.01 18.95
CA ALA A 118 14.34 -10.16 20.13
C ALA A 118 14.39 -8.67 19.79
N ASN A 119 15.32 -8.26 18.93
CA ASN A 119 15.47 -6.86 18.52
C ASN A 119 14.62 -6.49 17.29
N LEU A 120 13.93 -7.46 16.68
CA LEU A 120 13.19 -7.23 15.43
C LEU A 120 12.11 -6.17 15.59
N LEU A 121 11.35 -6.16 16.68
CA LEU A 121 10.27 -5.18 16.85
C LEU A 121 10.80 -3.77 17.16
N HIS A 122 11.90 -3.67 17.91
CA HIS A 122 12.59 -2.40 18.17
C HIS A 122 13.19 -1.80 16.89
N TYR A 123 13.56 -2.63 15.91
CA TYR A 123 13.94 -2.18 14.58
C TYR A 123 12.72 -1.85 13.69
N TYR A 124 11.71 -2.73 13.71
CA TYR A 124 10.53 -2.67 12.86
C TYR A 124 9.74 -1.39 13.07
N VAL A 125 9.37 -1.09 14.32
CA VAL A 125 8.45 0.01 14.64
C VAL A 125 8.99 1.36 14.17
N PRO A 126 10.23 1.78 14.51
CA PRO A 126 10.79 3.03 14.01
C PRO A 126 11.01 3.04 12.50
N SER A 127 11.31 1.88 11.90
CA SER A 127 11.51 1.79 10.44
C SER A 127 10.20 1.96 9.69
N TYR A 128 9.12 1.34 10.17
CA TYR A 128 7.77 1.51 9.64
C TYR A 128 7.31 2.96 9.76
N GLN A 129 7.41 3.56 10.94
CA GLN A 129 6.93 4.93 11.16
C GLN A 129 7.67 5.96 10.30
N ARG A 130 8.98 5.80 10.12
CA ARG A 130 9.79 6.63 9.21
C ARG A 130 9.37 6.44 7.76
N PHE A 131 9.23 5.20 7.33
CA PHE A 131 8.80 4.87 5.97
C PHE A 131 7.40 5.42 5.67
N GLN A 132 6.43 5.18 6.56
CA GLN A 132 5.06 5.70 6.47
C GLN A 132 5.03 7.23 6.39
N SER A 133 5.72 7.91 7.31
CA SER A 133 5.79 9.37 7.32
C SER A 133 6.42 9.92 6.03
N GLY A 134 7.47 9.27 5.54
CA GLY A 134 8.14 9.63 4.28
C GLY A 134 7.25 9.43 3.06
N VAL A 135 6.58 8.29 2.95
CA VAL A 135 5.60 7.99 1.89
C VAL A 135 4.49 9.03 1.88
N LEU A 136 3.92 9.39 3.04
CA LEU A 136 2.89 10.43 3.13
C LEU A 136 3.42 11.81 2.73
N SER A 137 4.70 12.10 2.97
CA SER A 137 5.35 13.34 2.52
C SER A 137 5.52 13.37 1.00
N ILE A 138 5.97 12.26 0.41
CA ILE A 138 6.13 12.12 -1.04
C ILE A 138 4.76 12.19 -1.74
N ALA A 139 3.73 11.53 -1.19
CA ALA A 139 2.38 11.59 -1.74
C ALA A 139 1.81 13.02 -1.77
N ARG A 140 2.15 13.85 -0.76
CA ARG A 140 1.80 15.28 -0.75
C ARG A 140 2.60 16.08 -1.78
N LEU A 141 3.91 15.85 -1.85
CA LEU A 141 4.80 16.51 -2.82
C LEU A 141 4.38 16.24 -4.26
N LEU A 142 4.01 15.00 -4.57
CA LEU A 142 3.67 14.52 -5.91
C LEU A 142 2.16 14.30 -6.10
N ASN A 143 1.32 15.03 -5.35
CA ASN A 143 -0.13 14.87 -5.37
C ASN A 143 -0.76 15.11 -6.76
N TYR A 144 -0.04 15.81 -7.65
CA TYR A 144 -0.47 15.98 -9.04
C TYR A 144 -0.60 14.63 -9.78
N ILE A 145 0.23 13.64 -9.44
CA ILE A 145 0.10 12.27 -9.97
C ILE A 145 -1.25 11.66 -9.58
N ASN A 146 -1.65 11.81 -8.31
CA ASN A 146 -2.94 11.30 -7.85
C ASN A 146 -4.12 11.94 -8.61
N ARG A 147 -4.05 13.27 -8.81
CA ARG A 147 -5.12 14.04 -9.44
C ARG A 147 -5.30 13.76 -10.93
N HIS A 148 -4.21 13.52 -11.66
CA HIS A 148 -4.23 13.46 -13.13
C HIS A 148 -3.98 12.07 -13.70
N TYR A 149 -3.10 11.28 -13.09
CA TYR A 149 -2.81 9.93 -13.55
C TYR A 149 -3.66 8.89 -12.81
N VAL A 150 -3.59 8.84 -11.48
CA VAL A 150 -4.28 7.81 -10.69
C VAL A 150 -5.79 7.93 -10.87
N LYS A 151 -6.36 9.13 -10.72
CA LYS A 151 -7.80 9.37 -10.92
C LYS A 151 -8.26 8.86 -12.28
N ARG A 152 -7.56 9.23 -13.35
CA ARG A 152 -7.87 8.80 -14.71
C ARG A 152 -7.77 7.28 -14.87
N ALA A 153 -6.71 6.66 -14.36
CA ALA A 153 -6.56 5.21 -14.42
C ALA A 153 -7.67 4.47 -13.66
N VAL A 154 -8.14 5.02 -12.53
CA VAL A 154 -9.29 4.49 -11.79
C VAL A 154 -10.58 4.64 -12.61
N ASP A 155 -10.81 5.79 -13.23
CA ASP A 155 -11.96 6.04 -14.12
C ASP A 155 -11.95 5.09 -15.34
N GLU A 156 -10.76 4.65 -15.77
CA GLU A 156 -10.53 3.67 -16.84
C GLU A 156 -10.49 2.20 -16.35
N ASP A 157 -11.05 1.92 -15.16
CA ASP A 157 -11.16 0.58 -14.58
C ASP A 157 -9.82 -0.12 -14.23
N ARG A 158 -8.78 0.66 -13.91
CA ARG A 158 -7.49 0.13 -13.44
C ARG A 158 -7.27 0.29 -11.93
N GLY A 159 -8.28 0.74 -11.21
CA GLY A 159 -8.25 0.94 -9.75
C GLY A 159 -8.09 -0.36 -8.96
N TRP A 160 -8.08 -0.25 -7.63
CA TRP A 160 -7.97 -1.41 -6.73
C TRP A 160 -9.17 -2.36 -6.86
N MET A 161 -10.36 -1.84 -7.15
CA MET A 161 -11.58 -2.59 -7.44
C MET A 161 -12.00 -2.30 -8.88
N ARG A 162 -12.07 -3.35 -9.70
CA ARG A 162 -12.46 -3.25 -11.12
C ARG A 162 -13.91 -3.69 -11.34
N LEU A 163 -14.52 -3.21 -12.42
CA LEU A 163 -15.79 -3.72 -12.95
C LEU A 163 -15.67 -5.22 -13.30
N GLY A 164 -14.49 -5.65 -13.75
CA GLY A 164 -14.16 -7.06 -13.94
C GLY A 164 -14.32 -7.92 -12.68
N ASP A 165 -14.09 -7.36 -11.49
CA ASP A 165 -14.17 -8.08 -10.21
C ASP A 165 -15.62 -8.27 -9.72
N ILE A 166 -16.58 -7.67 -10.44
CA ILE A 166 -18.02 -7.64 -10.09
C ILE A 166 -18.91 -8.03 -11.27
N VAL A 167 -18.37 -8.72 -12.28
CA VAL A 167 -19.11 -9.06 -13.52
C VAL A 167 -20.43 -9.78 -13.22
N ASP A 168 -20.45 -10.65 -12.21
CA ASP A 168 -21.65 -11.36 -11.76
C ASP A 168 -22.77 -10.41 -11.33
N VAL A 169 -22.41 -9.29 -10.67
CA VAL A 169 -23.35 -8.25 -10.23
C VAL A 169 -23.94 -7.48 -11.41
N VAL A 170 -23.09 -7.17 -12.39
CA VAL A 170 -23.51 -6.49 -13.63
C VAL A 170 -24.45 -7.39 -14.42
N ALA A 171 -24.11 -8.68 -14.56
CA ALA A 171 -24.93 -9.68 -15.23
C ALA A 171 -26.29 -9.88 -14.53
N ALA A 172 -26.30 -10.01 -13.19
CA ALA A 172 -27.53 -10.13 -12.42
C ALA A 172 -28.42 -8.88 -12.51
N SER A 173 -27.81 -7.69 -12.50
CA SER A 173 -28.52 -6.41 -12.64
C SER A 173 -29.13 -6.25 -14.04
N ALA A 174 -28.42 -6.66 -15.09
CA ALA A 174 -28.93 -6.66 -16.46
C ALA A 174 -30.05 -7.70 -16.66
N ALA A 175 -29.92 -8.89 -16.09
CA ALA A 175 -30.93 -9.96 -16.19
C ALA A 175 -32.25 -9.61 -15.48
N SER A 176 -32.18 -8.96 -14.32
CA SER A 176 -33.35 -8.53 -13.53
C SER A 176 -34.03 -7.25 -14.06
N ALA A 177 -33.51 -6.67 -15.14
CA ALA A 177 -33.94 -5.39 -15.67
C ALA A 177 -34.27 -5.44 -17.17
N ARG A 178 -34.62 -6.63 -17.69
CA ARG A 178 -34.94 -6.87 -19.12
C ARG A 178 -35.98 -5.91 -19.72
N ASP A 179 -36.88 -5.35 -18.90
CA ASP A 179 -37.92 -4.39 -19.32
C ASP A 179 -37.71 -2.97 -18.71
N ALA A 180 -36.58 -2.72 -18.05
CA ALA A 180 -36.32 -1.44 -17.41
C ALA A 180 -35.58 -0.47 -18.36
N SER A 181 -35.82 0.83 -18.20
CA SER A 181 -35.06 1.85 -18.93
C SER A 181 -33.56 1.78 -18.65
N ASP A 182 -32.73 2.15 -19.62
CA ASP A 182 -31.26 2.21 -19.48
C ASP A 182 -30.79 3.00 -18.25
N MET A 183 -31.50 4.08 -17.88
CA MET A 183 -31.19 4.85 -16.68
C MET A 183 -31.40 4.01 -15.40
N THR A 184 -32.47 3.24 -15.33
CA THR A 184 -32.77 2.36 -14.20
C THR A 184 -31.70 1.26 -14.05
N ILE A 185 -31.20 0.73 -15.17
CA ILE A 185 -30.14 -0.28 -15.18
C ILE A 185 -28.84 0.31 -14.62
N ARG A 186 -28.42 1.48 -15.10
CA ARG A 186 -27.20 2.16 -14.61
C ARG A 186 -27.27 2.48 -13.11
N GLN A 187 -28.42 2.94 -12.63
CA GLN A 187 -28.64 3.21 -11.21
C GLN A 187 -28.53 1.94 -10.36
N LYS A 188 -29.18 0.84 -10.77
CA LYS A 188 -29.08 -0.46 -10.09
C LYS A 188 -27.65 -0.98 -10.04
N ILE A 189 -26.90 -0.88 -11.14
CA ILE A 189 -25.49 -1.27 -11.18
C ILE A 189 -24.67 -0.42 -10.21
N ALA A 190 -24.85 0.91 -10.21
CA ALA A 190 -24.12 1.80 -9.31
C ALA A 190 -24.45 1.57 -7.83
N GLU A 191 -25.69 1.22 -7.50
CA GLU A 191 -26.10 0.85 -6.15
C GLU A 191 -25.49 -0.48 -5.72
N LYS A 192 -25.60 -1.53 -6.54
CA LYS A 192 -24.98 -2.82 -6.24
C LYS A 192 -23.46 -2.76 -6.15
N PHE A 193 -22.84 -1.90 -6.96
CA PHE A 193 -21.41 -1.63 -6.84
C PHE A 193 -21.06 -1.00 -5.49
N ARG A 194 -21.84 -0.01 -5.02
CA ARG A 194 -21.63 0.60 -3.70
C ARG A 194 -21.81 -0.42 -2.57
N GLU A 195 -22.83 -1.27 -2.64
CA GLU A 195 -23.05 -2.35 -1.67
C GLU A 195 -21.85 -3.30 -1.61
N ARG A 196 -21.37 -3.77 -2.76
CA ARG A 196 -20.23 -4.69 -2.83
C ARG A 196 -18.95 -4.03 -2.35
N ARG A 197 -18.73 -2.77 -2.72
CA ARG A 197 -17.60 -1.98 -2.21
C ARG A 197 -17.64 -1.91 -0.68
N ALA A 198 -18.78 -1.62 -0.07
CA ALA A 198 -18.92 -1.59 1.38
C ALA A 198 -18.65 -2.96 2.02
N GLU A 199 -19.12 -4.06 1.42
CA GLU A 199 -18.85 -5.43 1.88
C GLU A 199 -17.36 -5.77 1.84
N GLU A 200 -16.67 -5.44 0.74
CA GLU A 200 -15.22 -5.63 0.63
C GLU A 200 -14.47 -4.77 1.66
N LEU A 201 -14.89 -3.53 1.86
CA LEU A 201 -14.29 -2.61 2.83
C LEU A 201 -14.45 -3.07 4.29
N ARG A 202 -15.49 -3.83 4.62
CA ARG A 202 -15.63 -4.42 5.98
C ARG A 202 -14.49 -5.36 6.33
N LYS A 203 -13.91 -6.06 5.35
CA LYS A 203 -12.71 -6.91 5.55
C LYS A 203 -11.48 -6.11 6.00
N TRP A 204 -11.52 -4.81 5.78
CA TRP A 204 -10.46 -3.84 6.09
C TRP A 204 -10.77 -2.94 7.29
N GLY A 205 -11.85 -3.26 8.02
CA GLY A 205 -12.25 -2.53 9.23
C GLY A 205 -13.15 -1.33 8.98
N TYR A 206 -13.86 -1.30 7.85
CA TYR A 206 -14.88 -0.28 7.60
C TYR A 206 -16.05 -0.39 8.58
N THR A 207 -16.37 0.74 9.19
CA THR A 207 -17.55 1.02 10.02
C THR A 207 -18.23 2.26 9.44
N ASP A 208 -19.54 2.42 9.67
CA ASP A 208 -20.28 3.52 9.06
C ASP A 208 -19.71 4.89 9.52
N GLY A 209 -19.02 5.58 8.60
CA GLY A 209 -18.36 6.87 8.86
C GLY A 209 -17.33 7.23 7.77
N ALA A 210 -17.18 8.53 7.49
CA ALA A 210 -16.33 9.01 6.38
C ALA A 210 -14.83 8.76 6.62
N GLU A 211 -14.34 8.95 7.85
CA GLU A 211 -12.94 8.67 8.19
C GLU A 211 -12.63 7.17 8.12
N SER A 212 -13.57 6.35 8.61
CA SER A 212 -13.47 4.89 8.52
C SER A 212 -13.47 4.41 7.05
N LEU A 213 -14.23 5.07 6.17
CA LEU A 213 -14.23 4.79 4.73
C LEU A 213 -12.85 5.03 4.12
N ALA A 214 -12.28 6.22 4.31
CA ALA A 214 -10.99 6.59 3.74
C ALA A 214 -9.85 5.66 4.24
N GLN A 215 -9.87 5.30 5.53
CA GLN A 215 -8.90 4.36 6.09
C GLN A 215 -9.08 2.95 5.51
N ALA A 216 -10.31 2.43 5.45
CA ALA A 216 -10.55 1.10 4.88
C ALA A 216 -10.17 1.02 3.40
N GLU A 217 -10.40 2.08 2.63
CA GLU A 217 -9.99 2.18 1.23
C GLU A 217 -8.48 2.17 1.08
N ALA A 218 -7.75 2.98 1.86
CA ALA A 218 -6.29 2.97 1.83
C ALA A 218 -5.70 1.58 2.15
N ARG A 219 -6.31 0.86 3.09
CA ARG A 219 -5.91 -0.51 3.44
C ARG A 219 -6.21 -1.51 2.31
N ALA A 220 -7.38 -1.40 1.69
CA ALA A 220 -7.76 -2.23 0.54
C ALA A 220 -6.84 -1.99 -0.67
N GLU A 221 -6.50 -0.72 -0.93
CA GLU A 221 -5.55 -0.32 -1.96
C GLU A 221 -4.16 -0.88 -1.69
N ALA A 222 -3.64 -0.78 -0.46
CA ALA A 222 -2.34 -1.36 -0.08
C ALA A 222 -2.32 -2.90 -0.21
N ALA A 223 -3.48 -3.54 0.01
CA ALA A 223 -3.66 -4.98 -0.17
C ALA A 223 -3.78 -5.43 -1.64
N SER A 224 -4.09 -4.50 -2.55
CA SER A 224 -4.34 -4.81 -3.96
C SER A 224 -3.09 -5.39 -4.67
N SER A 225 -3.33 -6.07 -5.79
CA SER A 225 -2.25 -6.66 -6.59
C SER A 225 -1.40 -5.59 -7.30
N PRO A 226 -0.14 -5.88 -7.66
CA PRO A 226 0.76 -4.90 -8.28
C PRO A 226 0.26 -4.30 -9.60
N ASP A 227 -0.61 -5.00 -10.33
CA ASP A 227 -1.24 -4.53 -11.57
C ASP A 227 -2.34 -3.48 -11.36
N ARG A 228 -2.75 -3.22 -10.10
CA ARG A 228 -3.71 -2.15 -9.77
C ARG A 228 -3.02 -0.80 -9.63
N ILE A 229 -3.70 0.24 -10.10
CA ILE A 229 -3.31 1.64 -9.90
C ILE A 229 -4.04 2.19 -8.68
N ILE A 230 -3.26 2.74 -7.76
CA ILE A 230 -3.72 3.20 -6.44
C ILE A 230 -3.03 4.52 -6.10
N PRO A 231 -3.55 5.30 -5.14
CA PRO A 231 -2.89 6.52 -4.67
C PRO A 231 -1.44 6.26 -4.23
N VAL A 232 -0.57 7.25 -4.45
CA VAL A 232 0.87 7.17 -4.14
C VAL A 232 1.15 6.79 -2.68
N SER A 233 0.31 7.20 -1.73
CA SER A 233 0.43 6.80 -0.33
C SER A 233 0.21 5.29 -0.15
N SER A 234 -0.85 4.76 -0.74
CA SER A 234 -1.21 3.34 -0.69
C SER A 234 -0.21 2.49 -1.50
N LEU A 235 0.37 3.05 -2.56
CA LEU A 235 1.47 2.45 -3.34
C LEU A 235 2.70 2.17 -2.47
N GLY A 236 3.13 3.16 -1.68
CA GLY A 236 4.24 2.96 -0.74
C GLY A 236 3.91 1.89 0.31
N MET A 237 2.70 1.92 0.88
CA MET A 237 2.27 0.91 1.86
C MET A 237 2.18 -0.50 1.26
N ARG A 238 1.74 -0.63 0.01
CA ARG A 238 1.77 -1.89 -0.75
C ARG A 238 3.19 -2.43 -0.86
N ARG A 239 4.16 -1.57 -1.18
CA ARG A 239 5.58 -1.98 -1.27
C ARG A 239 6.18 -2.34 0.08
N TRP A 240 5.81 -1.65 1.16
CA TRP A 240 6.17 -2.11 2.50
C TRP A 240 5.61 -3.51 2.79
N ARG A 241 4.35 -3.78 2.42
CA ARG A 241 3.78 -5.12 2.58
C ARG A 241 4.58 -6.16 1.81
N THR A 242 4.73 -6.00 0.50
CA THR A 242 5.26 -7.04 -0.39
C THR A 242 6.76 -7.24 -0.22
N ASP A 243 7.52 -6.16 -0.10
CA ASP A 243 8.98 -6.19 -0.17
C ASP A 243 9.63 -6.23 1.23
N PHE A 244 8.92 -5.87 2.30
CA PHE A 244 9.42 -5.89 3.67
C PHE A 244 8.65 -6.86 4.58
N LEU A 245 7.32 -6.73 4.68
CA LEU A 245 6.53 -7.44 5.69
C LEU A 245 6.27 -8.90 5.34
N GLU A 246 5.89 -9.21 4.10
CA GLU A 246 5.61 -10.57 3.64
C GLU A 246 6.81 -11.51 3.84
N PRO A 247 8.06 -11.11 3.54
CA PRO A 247 9.25 -11.89 3.90
C PRO A 247 9.35 -12.22 5.40
N LEU A 248 8.95 -11.30 6.29
CA LEU A 248 8.94 -11.54 7.74
C LEU A 248 7.76 -12.40 8.22
N LEU A 249 6.66 -12.40 7.46
CA LEU A 249 5.48 -13.25 7.67
C LEU A 249 5.64 -14.64 7.05
N ALA A 250 6.58 -14.83 6.13
CA ALA A 250 6.86 -16.11 5.54
C ALA A 250 7.34 -17.12 6.60
N THR A 251 6.83 -18.34 6.51
CA THR A 251 7.30 -19.45 7.32
C THR A 251 8.50 -20.08 6.63
N PRO A 252 9.64 -20.29 7.33
CA PRO A 252 10.77 -21.00 6.74
C PRO A 252 10.27 -22.35 6.20
N PRO A 253 10.67 -22.75 4.98
CA PRO A 253 10.29 -24.06 4.47
C PRO A 253 10.75 -25.10 5.50
N ALA A 254 9.81 -25.90 6.00
CA ALA A 254 10.16 -27.01 6.87
C ALA A 254 11.18 -27.85 6.11
N LEU A 255 12.42 -27.92 6.61
CA LEU A 255 13.44 -28.81 6.09
C LEU A 255 12.79 -30.20 6.03
N LYS A 256 12.44 -30.65 4.82
CA LYS A 256 11.97 -32.01 4.57
C LYS A 256 13.15 -32.93 4.84
N GLY A 257 13.37 -33.25 6.11
CA GLY A 257 14.20 -34.35 6.51
C GLY A 257 13.62 -35.61 5.87
N LYS A 258 14.31 -36.14 4.86
CA LYS A 258 14.19 -37.53 4.42
C LYS A 258 14.64 -38.43 5.57
N GLY A 259 13.83 -38.51 6.63
CA GLY A 259 14.02 -39.37 7.78
C GLY A 259 13.00 -40.49 7.72
N LYS A 260 13.43 -41.63 7.17
CA LYS A 260 12.73 -42.92 7.16
C LYS A 260 12.26 -43.23 8.59
N ARG A 261 10.96 -43.04 8.90
CA ARG A 261 10.37 -43.47 10.17
C ARG A 261 10.34 -44.99 10.21
N ARG A 262 11.33 -45.59 10.86
CA ARG A 262 11.24 -46.94 11.43
C ARG A 262 10.99 -46.78 12.93
N GLY A 263 9.81 -47.23 13.37
CA GLY A 263 9.48 -47.67 14.74
C GLY A 263 9.67 -46.66 15.88
N ALA A 264 8.57 -46.09 16.38
CA ALA A 264 8.48 -45.66 17.78
C ALA A 264 7.05 -45.82 18.30
N ALA A 265 6.95 -46.32 19.51
CA ALA A 265 5.79 -46.86 20.24
C ALA A 265 4.59 -45.90 20.42
N PRO A 266 3.38 -46.42 20.73
CA PRO A 266 2.26 -45.59 21.17
C PRO A 266 2.49 -45.15 22.63
N ASP A 267 2.03 -43.95 22.97
CA ASP A 267 2.00 -43.33 24.33
C ASP A 267 2.98 -42.18 24.61
N ALA A 268 3.03 -41.19 23.70
CA ALA A 268 3.40 -39.83 24.08
C ALA A 268 2.25 -38.86 23.76
N PRO A 269 1.83 -37.97 24.69
CA PRO A 269 0.77 -37.03 24.43
C PRO A 269 1.16 -36.15 23.25
N HIS A 270 0.28 -36.09 22.25
CA HIS A 270 0.45 -35.33 21.03
C HIS A 270 0.72 -33.84 21.33
N LYS A 271 1.99 -33.47 21.53
CA LYS A 271 2.47 -32.13 21.22
C LYS A 271 2.26 -31.97 19.72
N LYS A 272 1.14 -31.33 19.34
CA LYS A 272 0.89 -30.87 17.97
C LYS A 272 2.20 -30.22 17.51
N ASN A 273 2.88 -30.85 16.56
CA ASN A 273 4.14 -30.36 16.01
C ASN A 273 3.87 -28.95 15.48
N ALA A 274 4.20 -27.93 16.29
CA ALA A 274 3.94 -26.56 15.95
C ALA A 274 4.80 -26.26 14.72
N LEU A 275 4.13 -26.07 13.58
CA LEU A 275 4.76 -25.60 12.36
C LEU A 275 5.68 -24.41 12.69
N PRO A 276 6.83 -24.27 11.99
CA PRO A 276 7.74 -23.17 12.24
C PRO A 276 6.94 -21.87 12.14
N LYS A 277 6.91 -21.07 13.21
CA LYS A 277 6.23 -19.77 13.16
C LYS A 277 7.07 -18.82 12.32
N SER A 278 6.42 -17.90 11.61
CA SER A 278 7.10 -16.82 10.91
C SER A 278 7.94 -15.96 11.85
N ARG A 279 8.91 -15.25 11.30
CA ARG A 279 9.87 -14.47 12.08
C ARG A 279 9.18 -13.39 12.90
N LEU A 280 8.28 -12.64 12.28
CA LEU A 280 7.48 -11.63 12.97
C LEU A 280 6.57 -12.25 14.04
N ALA A 281 5.98 -13.41 13.78
CA ALA A 281 5.11 -14.09 14.75
C ALA A 281 5.87 -14.58 15.99
N ARG A 282 7.16 -14.93 15.86
CA ARG A 282 8.02 -15.26 17.00
C ARG A 282 8.37 -14.01 17.81
N ALA A 283 8.78 -12.93 17.16
CA ALA A 283 9.05 -11.66 17.84
C ALA A 283 7.81 -11.12 18.59
N VAL A 284 6.62 -11.18 17.96
CA VAL A 284 5.36 -10.79 18.60
C VAL A 284 4.98 -11.71 19.77
N ARG A 285 5.34 -13.00 19.72
CA ARG A 285 5.10 -13.90 20.86
C ARG A 285 5.86 -13.43 22.09
N ASP A 286 7.07 -12.95 21.92
CA ASP A 286 7.92 -12.60 23.06
C ASP A 286 7.39 -11.33 23.75
N ILE A 287 6.84 -10.36 23.02
CA ILE A 287 6.16 -9.19 23.62
C ILE A 287 4.73 -9.45 24.13
N THR A 288 4.14 -10.61 23.83
CA THR A 288 2.79 -10.99 24.29
C THR A 288 2.80 -12.09 25.35
N ALA A 289 3.98 -12.58 25.78
CA ALA A 289 4.10 -13.59 26.82
C ALA A 289 3.75 -13.01 28.21
N ASP A 290 3.08 -13.81 29.04
CA ASP A 290 2.65 -13.45 30.40
C ASP A 290 3.80 -13.39 31.43
N THR A 291 5.03 -13.67 31.01
CA THR A 291 6.20 -13.85 31.89
C THR A 291 6.99 -12.56 32.15
N ALA A 292 6.47 -11.38 31.80
CA ALA A 292 7.24 -10.14 31.85
C ALA A 292 6.94 -9.30 33.10
N ASP A 293 7.96 -8.56 33.54
CA ASP A 293 7.90 -7.57 34.61
C ASP A 293 6.79 -6.51 34.31
N PRO A 294 5.87 -6.24 35.25
CA PRO A 294 4.86 -5.18 35.14
C PRO A 294 5.40 -3.84 34.64
N GLY A 295 6.64 -3.47 34.98
CA GLY A 295 7.26 -2.21 34.55
C GLY A 295 7.40 -2.06 33.04
N THR A 296 7.49 -3.18 32.30
CA THR A 296 7.68 -3.19 30.83
C THR A 296 6.37 -3.33 30.04
N LEU A 297 5.24 -3.56 30.72
CA LEU A 297 3.97 -3.87 30.06
C LEU A 297 3.48 -2.74 29.15
N ASN A 298 3.64 -1.48 29.58
CA ASN A 298 3.21 -0.33 28.78
C ASN A 298 4.03 -0.18 27.49
N GLU A 299 5.34 -0.38 27.55
CA GLU A 299 6.21 -0.35 26.38
C GLU A 299 5.84 -1.48 25.40
N ARG A 300 5.62 -2.70 25.90
CA ARG A 300 5.19 -3.85 25.09
C ARG A 300 3.83 -3.62 24.44
N ARG A 301 2.88 -3.00 25.16
CA ARG A 301 1.57 -2.60 24.61
C ARG A 301 1.73 -1.55 23.52
N GLN A 302 2.60 -0.57 23.71
CA GLN A 302 2.85 0.45 22.69
C GLN A 302 3.46 -0.16 21.42
N LEU A 303 4.44 -1.04 21.56
CA LEU A 303 5.00 -1.79 20.43
C LEU A 303 3.93 -2.64 19.75
N ALA A 304 3.11 -3.36 20.52
CA ALA A 304 2.02 -4.18 19.98
C ALA A 304 0.98 -3.35 19.22
N LEU A 305 0.65 -2.16 19.71
CA LEU A 305 -0.29 -1.24 19.07
C LEU A 305 0.26 -0.78 17.71
N VAL A 306 1.51 -0.31 17.65
CA VAL A 306 2.10 0.13 16.38
C VAL A 306 2.22 -1.03 15.39
N VAL A 307 2.57 -2.24 15.86
CA VAL A 307 2.57 -3.43 15.00
C VAL A 307 1.16 -3.77 14.53
N TYR A 308 0.14 -3.64 15.37
CA TYR A 308 -1.24 -3.88 14.99
C TYR A 308 -1.73 -2.89 13.90
N ASP A 309 -1.46 -1.59 14.09
CA ASP A 309 -1.85 -0.53 13.17
C ASP A 309 -1.10 -0.65 11.84
N SER A 310 0.22 -0.88 11.90
CA SER A 310 1.04 -1.07 10.70
C SER A 310 0.60 -2.26 9.85
N LEU A 311 0.22 -3.40 10.47
CA LEU A 311 -0.36 -4.53 9.74
C LEU A 311 -1.66 -4.11 9.05
N ALA A 312 -2.51 -3.33 9.71
CA ALA A 312 -3.76 -2.85 9.12
C ALA A 312 -3.48 -1.94 7.91
N ASP A 313 -2.66 -0.91 8.10
CA ASP A 313 -2.33 0.13 7.12
C ASP A 313 -1.75 -0.42 5.82
N VAL A 314 -0.98 -1.50 5.90
CA VAL A 314 -0.33 -2.12 4.73
C VAL A 314 -1.20 -3.20 4.07
N GLY A 315 -2.45 -3.36 4.51
CA GLY A 315 -3.41 -4.26 3.88
C GLY A 315 -3.33 -5.70 4.39
N VAL A 316 -2.98 -5.94 5.65
CA VAL A 316 -3.19 -7.25 6.30
C VAL A 316 -4.60 -7.31 6.86
N ARG A 317 -5.37 -8.31 6.42
CA ARG A 317 -6.79 -8.48 6.77
C ARG A 317 -7.03 -8.62 8.28
N ILE A 318 -8.20 -8.20 8.73
CA ILE A 318 -8.59 -8.22 10.16
C ILE A 318 -8.65 -9.64 10.76
N ASP A 319 -8.92 -10.64 9.92
CA ASP A 319 -8.98 -12.05 10.30
C ASP A 319 -7.60 -12.70 10.45
N HIS A 320 -6.52 -12.01 10.09
CA HIS A 320 -5.17 -12.56 10.15
C HIS A 320 -4.78 -12.96 11.60
N PRO A 321 -4.27 -14.18 11.84
CA PRO A 321 -4.02 -14.69 13.19
C PRO A 321 -3.13 -13.79 14.05
N LEU A 322 -2.13 -13.15 13.44
CA LEU A 322 -1.25 -12.22 14.14
C LEU A 322 -1.97 -10.95 14.59
N ARG A 323 -2.87 -10.40 13.76
CA ARG A 323 -3.67 -9.22 14.09
C ARG A 323 -4.65 -9.55 15.21
N LYS A 324 -5.35 -10.69 15.14
CA LYS A 324 -6.23 -11.15 16.23
C LYS A 324 -5.49 -11.32 17.55
N LYS A 325 -4.27 -11.87 17.51
CA LYS A 325 -3.44 -12.03 18.70
C LYS A 325 -3.02 -10.69 19.31
N LEU A 326 -2.59 -9.74 18.48
CA LEU A 326 -2.22 -8.40 18.94
C LEU A 326 -3.45 -7.65 19.50
N ALA A 327 -4.59 -7.72 18.82
CA ALA A 327 -5.84 -7.11 19.27
C ALA A 327 -6.25 -7.59 20.68
N LYS A 328 -6.18 -8.90 20.91
CA LYS A 328 -6.44 -9.49 22.24
C LYS A 328 -5.48 -8.96 23.31
N PHE A 329 -4.21 -8.76 22.96
CA PHE A 329 -3.19 -8.27 23.91
C PHE A 329 -3.35 -6.79 24.26
N ILE A 330 -3.68 -5.95 23.27
CA ILE A 330 -3.91 -4.51 23.48
C ILE A 330 -5.30 -4.20 24.06
N GLY A 331 -6.21 -5.18 24.08
CA GLY A 331 -7.56 -5.02 24.61
C GLY A 331 -8.53 -4.31 23.65
N THR A 332 -8.25 -4.30 22.35
CA THR A 332 -9.23 -3.81 21.37
C THR A 332 -10.39 -4.81 21.25
N PRO A 333 -11.65 -4.34 21.25
CA PRO A 333 -12.80 -5.21 21.09
C PRO A 333 -12.66 -5.97 19.76
N SER A 334 -12.77 -7.30 19.82
CA SER A 334 -12.77 -8.14 18.63
C SER A 334 -13.96 -7.74 17.75
N ALA A 335 -13.71 -7.50 16.45
CA ALA A 335 -14.77 -7.21 15.47
C ALA A 335 -15.80 -8.35 15.33
N ASP A 336 -15.54 -9.51 15.94
CA ASP A 336 -16.46 -10.66 16.01
C ASP A 336 -17.41 -10.58 17.23
N ALA A 337 -17.40 -9.50 18.03
CA ALA A 337 -18.34 -9.33 19.12
C ALA A 337 -19.73 -8.94 18.56
N PRO A 338 -20.78 -9.75 18.76
CA PRO A 338 -22.13 -9.37 18.35
C PRO A 338 -22.51 -8.07 19.05
N SER A 339 -23.01 -7.09 18.29
CA SER A 339 -23.66 -5.91 18.85
C SER A 339 -24.88 -6.40 19.64
N VAL A 340 -24.75 -6.46 20.96
CA VAL A 340 -25.90 -6.63 21.85
C VAL A 340 -26.62 -5.28 21.85
N GLY A 341 -27.65 -5.20 20.99
CA GLY A 341 -28.65 -4.14 20.96
C GLY A 341 -30.02 -4.78 21.14
#